data_AF-A0A1A8Y1D0-F1
#
_entry.id   AF-A0A1A8Y1D0-F1
#
_cell.length_a   1.000
_cell.length_b   1.000
_cell.length_c   1.000
_cell.angle_alpha   90.00
_cell.angle_beta   90.00
_cell.angle_gamma   90.00
#
_symmetry.space_group_name_H-M   'P 1'
#
loop_
_entity.id
_entity.type
_entity.pdbx_description
1 polymer ?
#
loop_
_entity_poly.entity_id
_entity_poly.type
_entity_poly.pdbx_seq_one_letter_code
_entity_poly.pdbx_strand_id
1 'polypeptide(L)'
;MQPYRSKEWAKFRSEVIRLDGNECTVCGRATSDGVVLQVHHKQYFPGRPPWDYPYDACETICRGCHAAAHGLIPPKFGWEHAGWDDLGDLTGTCECCGTSIRYTFLVQHPDWRPMEVGEICCDHLTSSQLASNLMESKRRYAGRLKRFVSSSRWCVLPGDIHRITQKRLTVEIVPVGTAFKLRVNTRMGKKVFPSALDAKANVFELIEQGTLHAYISKQVSHRP
;
A
#
# COMPACT_ATOMS: atom_id res chain seq x y z
N MET A 1 9.95 49.59 -0.45
CA MET A 1 8.84 49.34 0.49
C MET A 1 8.53 47.85 0.47
N GLN A 2 8.47 47.15 1.62
CA GLN A 2 8.07 45.73 1.62
C GLN A 2 6.54 45.66 1.66
N PRO A 3 5.85 45.32 0.55
CA PRO A 3 4.38 45.42 0.46
C PRO A 3 3.67 44.60 1.53
N TYR A 4 4.22 43.45 1.91
CA TYR A 4 3.67 42.56 2.94
C TYR A 4 3.88 43.03 4.40
N ARG A 5 4.49 44.21 4.62
CA ARG A 5 4.59 44.85 5.94
C ARG A 5 3.69 46.07 6.09
N SER A 6 2.87 46.36 5.08
CA SER A 6 1.96 47.51 5.06
C SER A 6 0.73 47.30 5.95
N LYS A 7 0.08 48.39 6.35
CA LYS A 7 -1.17 48.33 7.14
C LYS A 7 -2.33 47.79 6.30
N GLU A 8 -2.30 48.11 5.01
CA GLU A 8 -3.23 47.68 3.98
C GLU A 8 -3.22 46.16 3.85
N TRP A 9 -2.02 45.56 3.75
CA TRP A 9 -1.87 44.11 3.75
C TRP A 9 -2.35 43.48 5.05
N ALA A 10 -2.02 44.06 6.21
CA ALA A 10 -2.43 43.51 7.50
C ALA A 10 -3.97 43.46 7.63
N LYS A 11 -4.66 44.51 7.16
CA LYS A 11 -6.12 44.58 7.12
C LYS A 11 -6.72 43.57 6.12
N PHE A 12 -6.24 43.57 4.87
CA PHE A 12 -6.73 42.63 3.85
C PHE A 12 -6.53 41.17 4.28
N ARG A 13 -5.35 40.85 4.84
CA ARG A 13 -5.04 39.52 5.36
C ARG A 13 -6.02 39.09 6.44
N SER A 14 -6.37 39.95 7.39
CA SER A 14 -7.31 39.58 8.46
C SER A 14 -8.74 39.41 7.93
N GLU A 15 -9.14 40.17 6.91
CA GLU A 15 -10.43 40.02 6.24
C GLU A 15 -10.55 38.69 5.51
N VAL A 16 -9.57 38.30 4.69
CA VAL A 16 -9.57 36.99 3.99
C VAL A 16 -9.63 35.84 5.00
N ILE A 17 -8.77 35.86 6.03
CA ILE A 17 -8.76 34.82 7.08
C ILE A 17 -10.11 34.70 7.77
N ARG A 18 -10.76 35.83 8.04
CA ARG A 18 -12.08 35.83 8.68
C ARG A 18 -13.17 35.32 7.74
N LEU A 19 -13.11 35.64 6.45
CA LEU A 19 -14.06 35.15 5.45
C LEU A 19 -13.96 33.64 5.25
N ASP A 20 -12.76 33.07 5.35
CA ASP A 20 -12.50 31.63 5.28
C ASP A 20 -12.69 30.90 6.62
N GLY A 21 -13.36 31.52 7.59
CA GLY A 21 -13.70 30.88 8.87
C GLY A 21 -12.55 30.77 9.89
N ASN A 22 -11.42 31.46 9.68
CA ASN A 22 -10.21 31.37 10.50
C ASN A 22 -9.55 29.98 10.49
N GLU A 23 -9.72 29.24 9.40
CA GLU A 23 -9.18 27.90 9.20
C GLU A 23 -8.46 27.81 7.86
N CYS A 24 -7.54 26.84 7.76
CA CYS A 24 -6.93 26.49 6.49
C CYS A 24 -7.99 25.84 5.58
N THR A 25 -8.33 26.45 4.45
CA THR A 25 -9.30 25.95 3.46
C THR A 25 -8.92 24.57 2.89
N VAL A 26 -7.64 24.21 2.98
CA VAL A 26 -7.07 22.97 2.46
C VAL A 26 -7.11 21.85 3.51
N CYS A 27 -6.60 22.07 4.73
CA CYS A 27 -6.48 21.00 5.74
C CYS A 27 -7.38 21.16 6.99
N GLY A 28 -8.22 22.19 7.05
CA GLY A 28 -9.10 22.49 8.17
C GLY A 28 -8.43 22.97 9.45
N ARG A 29 -7.09 23.00 9.53
CA ARG A 29 -6.39 23.42 10.75
C ARG A 29 -6.48 24.92 10.99
N ALA A 30 -6.76 25.29 12.22
CA ALA A 30 -6.83 26.65 12.74
C ALA A 30 -5.54 27.03 13.52
N THR A 31 -5.43 28.29 13.92
CA THR A 31 -4.33 28.73 14.81
C THR A 31 -4.32 28.00 16.15
N SER A 32 -5.48 27.51 16.63
CA SER A 32 -5.58 26.67 17.84
C SER A 32 -4.89 25.32 17.69
N ASP A 33 -4.71 24.83 16.46
CA ASP A 33 -3.94 23.61 16.15
C ASP A 33 -2.43 23.90 16.00
N GLY A 34 -1.99 25.11 16.35
CA GLY A 34 -0.59 25.53 16.31
C GLY A 34 -0.06 25.83 14.90
N VAL A 35 -0.93 26.00 13.90
CA VAL A 35 -0.50 26.40 12.55
C VAL A 35 -0.53 27.92 12.36
N VAL A 36 0.33 28.40 11.45
CA VAL A 36 0.30 29.80 10.99
C VAL A 36 -0.50 29.88 9.70
N LEU A 37 -1.60 30.64 9.72
CA LEU A 37 -2.43 30.93 8.55
C LEU A 37 -1.81 32.05 7.71
N GLN A 38 -1.92 31.91 6.40
CA GLN A 38 -1.42 32.83 5.39
C GLN A 38 -2.47 32.98 4.29
N VAL A 39 -2.47 34.13 3.63
CA VAL A 39 -3.27 34.32 2.43
C VAL A 39 -2.43 33.86 1.25
N HIS A 40 -3.01 32.96 0.46
CA HIS A 40 -2.49 32.52 -0.82
C HIS A 40 -3.26 33.21 -1.94
N HIS A 41 -2.52 33.78 -2.90
CA HIS A 41 -3.10 34.35 -4.11
C HIS A 41 -3.15 33.28 -5.19
N LYS A 42 -4.35 32.75 -5.48
CA LYS A 42 -4.57 31.65 -6.43
C LYS A 42 -4.28 32.03 -7.87
N GLN A 43 -4.36 33.32 -8.18
CA GLN A 43 -4.12 33.88 -9.50
C GLN A 43 -3.30 35.17 -9.35
N TYR A 44 -2.41 35.41 -10.31
CA TYR A 44 -1.61 36.64 -10.34
C TYR A 44 -2.33 37.73 -11.14
N PHE A 45 -2.50 38.91 -10.55
CA PHE A 45 -3.06 40.10 -11.20
C PHE A 45 -1.95 41.16 -11.36
N PRO A 46 -1.38 41.32 -12.57
CA PRO A 46 -0.31 42.28 -12.82
C PRO A 46 -0.70 43.72 -12.46
N GLY A 47 0.25 44.48 -11.90
CA GLY A 47 0.06 45.90 -11.58
C GLY A 47 -0.76 46.19 -10.32
N ARG A 48 -1.35 45.17 -9.67
CA ARG A 48 -2.09 45.33 -8.41
C ARG A 48 -1.22 45.05 -7.20
N PRO A 49 -1.34 45.82 -6.11
CA PRO A 49 -0.74 45.44 -4.84
C PRO A 49 -1.46 44.22 -4.23
N PRO A 50 -0.80 43.44 -3.35
CA PRO A 50 -1.36 42.18 -2.82
C PRO A 50 -2.70 42.29 -2.07
N TRP A 51 -3.07 43.48 -1.59
CA TRP A 51 -4.32 43.76 -0.87
C TRP A 51 -5.46 44.29 -1.76
N ASP A 52 -5.21 44.42 -3.06
CA ASP A 52 -6.19 44.89 -4.07
C ASP A 52 -6.67 43.75 -4.98
N TYR A 53 -6.44 42.51 -4.54
CA TYR A 53 -6.93 41.31 -5.19
C TYR A 53 -8.36 41.05 -4.71
N PRO A 54 -9.27 40.59 -5.58
CA PRO A 54 -10.61 40.23 -5.13
C PRO A 54 -10.51 39.03 -4.18
N TYR A 55 -11.36 38.99 -3.15
CA TYR A 55 -11.28 37.96 -2.11
C TYR A 55 -11.44 36.54 -2.67
N ASP A 56 -12.21 36.36 -3.75
CA ASP A 56 -12.40 35.07 -4.42
C ASP A 56 -11.16 34.57 -5.16
N ALA A 57 -10.18 35.44 -5.45
CA ALA A 57 -8.86 35.08 -5.95
C ALA A 57 -7.84 34.78 -4.84
N CYS A 58 -8.26 34.90 -3.59
CA CYS A 58 -7.47 34.57 -2.42
C CYS A 58 -8.04 33.35 -1.71
N GLU A 59 -7.23 32.74 -0.85
CA GLU A 59 -7.67 31.75 0.12
C GLU A 59 -6.76 31.75 1.34
N THR A 60 -7.30 31.29 2.46
CA THR A 60 -6.58 31.13 3.72
C THR A 60 -6.04 29.73 3.84
N ILE A 61 -4.72 29.59 3.84
CA ILE A 61 -4.07 28.29 4.01
C ILE A 61 -2.96 28.34 5.05
N CYS A 62 -2.68 27.20 5.68
CA CYS A 62 -1.56 27.09 6.61
C CYS A 62 -0.22 27.13 5.85
N ARG A 63 0.86 27.54 6.51
CA ARG A 63 2.22 27.57 5.93
C ARG A 63 2.61 26.28 5.18
N GLY A 64 2.22 25.11 5.70
CA GLY A 64 2.51 23.82 5.05
C GLY A 64 1.75 23.65 3.73
N CYS A 65 0.44 23.90 3.74
CA CYS A 65 -0.37 23.86 2.52
C CYS A 65 0.09 24.93 1.51
N HIS A 66 0.53 26.09 2.00
CA HIS A 66 1.06 27.14 1.13
C HIS A 66 2.35 26.74 0.43
N ALA A 67 3.27 26.11 1.14
CA ALA A 67 4.48 25.57 0.53
C ALA A 67 4.15 24.49 -0.51
N ALA A 68 3.13 23.65 -0.26
CA ALA A 68 2.67 22.64 -1.22
C ALA A 68 2.04 23.25 -2.47
N ALA A 69 1.19 24.27 -2.32
CA ALA A 69 0.59 25.01 -3.44
C ALA A 69 1.64 25.67 -4.34
N HIS A 70 2.80 26.02 -3.79
CA HIS A 70 3.95 26.54 -4.54
C HIS A 70 4.94 25.48 -5.03
N GLY A 71 4.63 24.19 -4.89
CA GLY A 71 5.51 23.12 -5.35
C GLY A 71 6.81 23.00 -4.56
N LEU A 72 6.87 23.53 -3.34
CA LEU A 72 8.08 23.48 -2.48
C LEU A 72 8.16 22.20 -1.65
N ILE A 73 7.01 21.63 -1.28
CA ILE A 73 6.90 20.36 -0.54
C ILE A 73 5.72 19.54 -1.07
N PRO A 74 5.72 18.21 -0.91
CA PRO A 74 4.61 17.38 -1.39
C PRO A 74 3.27 17.76 -0.75
N PRO A 75 2.16 17.74 -1.51
CA PRO A 75 0.81 17.83 -0.97
C PRO A 75 0.55 16.77 0.11
N LYS A 76 -0.30 17.09 1.09
CA LYS A 76 -0.58 16.19 2.22
C LYS A 76 -1.69 15.16 1.94
N PHE A 77 -2.49 15.40 0.92
CA PHE A 77 -3.65 14.61 0.54
C PHE A 77 -3.92 14.80 -0.96
N GLY A 78 -4.94 14.12 -1.50
CA GLY A 78 -5.27 14.19 -2.92
C GLY A 78 -4.42 13.27 -3.80
N TRP A 79 -3.74 12.31 -3.19
CA TRP A 79 -2.93 11.34 -3.92
C TRP A 79 -3.74 10.14 -4.35
N GLU A 80 -3.37 9.56 -5.48
CA GLU A 80 -3.94 8.32 -5.99
C GLU A 80 -2.89 7.20 -5.94
N HIS A 81 -3.32 6.01 -5.53
CA HIS A 81 -2.45 4.82 -5.56
C HIS A 81 -2.40 4.24 -6.98
N ALA A 82 -1.19 4.12 -7.53
CA ALA A 82 -0.95 3.62 -8.88
C ALA A 82 -0.37 2.20 -8.94
N GLY A 83 0.25 1.72 -7.86
CA GLY A 83 0.86 0.38 -7.84
C GLY A 83 1.64 0.09 -6.57
N TRP A 84 2.13 -1.15 -6.44
CA TRP A 84 2.97 -1.57 -5.32
C TRP A 84 4.01 -2.60 -5.76
N ASP A 85 5.11 -2.70 -5.01
CA ASP A 85 6.13 -3.71 -5.21
C ASP A 85 6.64 -4.30 -3.87
N ASP A 86 7.28 -5.48 -3.94
CA ASP A 86 7.98 -6.12 -2.83
C ASP A 86 9.48 -6.23 -3.16
N LEU A 87 10.28 -5.38 -2.55
CA LEU A 87 11.73 -5.32 -2.73
C LEU A 87 12.47 -6.55 -2.16
N GLY A 88 11.75 -7.46 -1.48
CA GLY A 88 12.29 -8.66 -0.87
C GLY A 88 12.91 -8.44 0.51
N ASP A 89 13.50 -7.27 0.76
CA ASP A 89 14.13 -6.87 2.02
C ASP A 89 13.92 -5.35 2.31
N LEU A 90 14.34 -4.86 3.48
CA LEU A 90 14.26 -3.46 3.91
C LEU A 90 15.29 -2.55 3.21
N THR A 91 15.31 -2.57 1.88
CA THR A 91 16.26 -1.82 1.05
C THR A 91 15.69 -0.53 0.48
N GLY A 92 14.37 -0.38 0.46
CA GLY A 92 13.69 0.84 0.00
C GLY A 92 13.71 1.94 1.05
N THR A 93 13.46 3.18 0.61
CA THR A 93 13.31 4.34 1.51
C THR A 93 12.03 5.08 1.13
N CYS A 94 11.13 5.28 2.10
CA CYS A 94 9.89 6.00 1.88
C CYS A 94 10.17 7.47 1.53
N GLU A 95 9.76 7.94 0.35
CA GLU A 95 10.00 9.33 -0.07
C GLU A 95 9.23 10.37 0.77
N CYS A 96 8.20 9.94 1.51
CA CYS A 96 7.41 10.83 2.36
C CYS A 96 8.01 11.06 3.76
N CYS A 97 8.59 10.02 4.38
CA CYS A 97 9.05 10.09 5.78
C CYS A 97 10.49 9.62 6.00
N GLY A 98 11.17 9.09 4.98
CA GLY A 98 12.54 8.60 5.07
C GLY A 98 12.70 7.25 5.77
N THR A 99 11.62 6.61 6.22
CA THR A 99 11.69 5.28 6.85
C THR A 99 12.12 4.21 5.83
N SER A 100 13.03 3.31 6.23
CA SER A 100 13.39 2.15 5.42
C SER A 100 12.20 1.19 5.28
N ILE A 101 11.94 0.75 4.05
CA ILE A 101 10.74 -0.02 3.69
C ILE A 101 11.10 -1.21 2.79
N ARG A 102 10.32 -2.29 2.91
CA ARG A 102 10.39 -3.46 2.02
C ARG A 102 9.33 -3.40 0.92
N TYR A 103 8.13 -2.98 1.29
CA TYR A 103 7.02 -2.83 0.36
C TYR A 103 6.92 -1.37 -0.04
N THR A 104 6.97 -1.10 -1.34
CA THR A 104 6.79 0.24 -1.91
C THR A 104 5.39 0.37 -2.47
N PHE A 105 4.83 1.56 -2.33
CA PHE A 105 3.55 1.94 -2.91
C PHE A 105 3.76 3.18 -3.76
N LEU A 106 3.51 3.05 -5.06
CA LEU A 106 3.57 4.15 -6.00
C LEU A 106 2.31 5.00 -5.86
N VAL A 107 2.49 6.27 -5.52
CA VAL A 107 1.41 7.26 -5.43
C VAL A 107 1.64 8.41 -6.41
N GLN A 108 0.55 8.98 -6.93
CA GLN A 108 0.56 10.06 -7.92
C GLN A 108 -0.32 11.22 -7.47
N HIS A 109 0.05 12.44 -7.85
CA HIS A 109 -0.71 13.67 -7.58
C HIS A 109 -0.60 14.61 -8.79
N PRO A 110 -1.66 15.32 -9.20
CA PRO A 110 -1.60 16.24 -10.34
C PRO A 110 -0.50 17.31 -10.25
N ASP A 111 -0.33 17.87 -9.05
CA ASP A 111 0.62 18.97 -8.78
C ASP A 111 1.98 18.51 -8.20
N TRP A 112 2.29 17.21 -8.22
CA TRP A 112 3.57 16.70 -7.71
C TRP A 112 4.08 15.50 -8.51
N ARG A 113 5.40 15.30 -8.52
CA ARG A 113 5.97 14.09 -9.14
C ARG A 113 5.44 12.81 -8.46
N PRO A 114 5.35 11.67 -9.14
CA PRO A 114 5.07 10.40 -8.49
C PRO A 114 6.08 10.12 -7.36
N MET A 115 5.63 9.43 -6.31
CA MET A 115 6.48 9.03 -5.19
C MET A 115 6.28 7.56 -4.83
N GLU A 116 7.34 6.92 -4.37
CA GLU A 116 7.33 5.61 -3.73
C GLU A 116 7.33 5.76 -2.21
N VAL A 117 6.29 5.27 -1.56
CA VAL A 117 6.07 5.44 -0.13
C VAL A 117 5.79 4.10 0.57
N GLY A 118 5.92 4.07 1.89
CA GLY A 118 5.57 2.92 2.71
C GLY A 118 4.07 2.79 2.99
N GLU A 119 3.68 1.66 3.60
CA GLU A 119 2.28 1.30 3.96
C GLU A 119 1.50 2.47 4.58
N ILE A 120 2.01 3.02 5.68
CA ILE A 120 1.35 4.09 6.45
C ILE A 120 1.23 5.38 5.63
N CYS A 121 2.30 5.77 4.92
CA CYS A 121 2.31 6.99 4.13
C CYS A 121 1.37 6.89 2.93
N CYS A 122 1.28 5.73 2.28
CA CYS A 122 0.32 5.50 1.19
C CYS A 122 -1.11 5.76 1.67
N ASP A 123 -1.51 5.14 2.78
CA ASP A 123 -2.86 5.28 3.34
C ASP A 123 -3.17 6.73 3.75
N HIS A 124 -2.21 7.43 4.36
CA HIS A 124 -2.38 8.85 4.70
C HIS A 124 -2.53 9.75 3.46
N LEU A 125 -1.63 9.62 2.48
CA LEU A 125 -1.62 10.47 1.29
C LEU A 125 -2.86 10.26 0.43
N THR A 126 -3.32 9.01 0.34
CA THR A 126 -4.52 8.62 -0.42
C THR A 126 -5.81 8.73 0.38
N SER A 127 -5.73 9.05 1.68
CA SER A 127 -6.87 9.02 2.61
C SER A 127 -7.66 7.72 2.54
N SER A 128 -6.96 6.58 2.49
CA SER A 128 -7.53 5.24 2.33
C SER A 128 -6.89 4.24 3.29
N GLN A 129 -7.31 2.97 3.22
CA GLN A 129 -6.66 1.84 3.90
C GLN A 129 -6.17 0.79 2.89
N LEU A 130 -5.94 1.19 1.64
CA LEU A 130 -5.58 0.28 0.56
C LEU A 130 -4.28 -0.48 0.85
N ALA A 131 -3.25 0.23 1.30
CA ALA A 131 -1.94 -0.35 1.57
C ALA A 131 -2.00 -1.26 2.79
N SER A 132 -2.61 -0.80 3.89
CA SER A 132 -2.77 -1.61 5.10
C SER A 132 -3.57 -2.90 4.83
N ASN A 133 -4.66 -2.80 4.07
CA ASN A 133 -5.49 -3.98 3.72
C ASN A 133 -4.72 -4.99 2.87
N LEU A 134 -3.94 -4.52 1.89
CA LEU A 134 -3.10 -5.38 1.07
C LEU A 134 -2.04 -6.10 1.92
N MET A 135 -1.33 -5.36 2.77
CA MET A 135 -0.29 -5.90 3.64
C MET A 135 -0.87 -6.87 4.67
N GLU A 136 -2.02 -6.56 5.25
CA GLU A 136 -2.71 -7.45 6.17
C GLU A 136 -3.14 -8.75 5.48
N SER A 137 -3.68 -8.67 4.26
CA SER A 137 -4.01 -9.85 3.45
C SER A 137 -2.80 -10.75 3.23
N LYS A 138 -1.65 -10.17 2.83
CA LYS A 138 -0.37 -10.89 2.69
C LYS A 138 0.11 -11.52 3.99
N ARG A 139 0.06 -10.78 5.11
CA ARG A 139 0.43 -11.27 6.44
C ARG A 139 -0.45 -12.46 6.84
N ARG A 140 -1.76 -12.38 6.63
CA ARG A 140 -2.71 -13.48 6.88
C ARG A 140 -2.42 -14.69 6.00
N TYR A 141 -2.14 -14.48 4.72
CA TYR A 141 -1.77 -15.54 3.77
C TYR A 141 -0.53 -16.29 4.24
N ALA A 142 0.57 -15.57 4.50
CA ALA A 142 1.81 -16.13 4.99
C ALA A 142 1.62 -16.87 6.33
N GLY A 143 0.79 -16.33 7.22
CA GLY A 143 0.43 -16.99 8.48
C GLY A 143 -0.32 -18.31 8.27
N ARG A 144 -1.27 -18.37 7.33
CA ARG A 144 -1.97 -19.62 6.97
C ARG A 144 -1.01 -20.64 6.38
N LEU A 145 -0.15 -20.23 5.45
CA LEU A 145 0.87 -21.10 4.86
C LEU A 145 1.77 -21.71 5.95
N LYS A 146 2.33 -20.87 6.83
CA LYS A 146 3.19 -21.32 7.95
C LYS A 146 2.47 -22.34 8.83
N ARG A 147 1.23 -22.06 9.25
CA ARG A 147 0.42 -22.98 10.06
C ARG A 147 0.09 -24.27 9.33
N PHE A 148 -0.13 -24.21 8.02
CA PHE A 148 -0.46 -25.38 7.21
C PHE A 148 0.75 -26.33 7.10
N VAL A 149 1.93 -25.81 6.78
CA VAL A 149 3.13 -26.64 6.58
C VAL A 149 3.65 -27.25 7.88
N SER A 150 3.46 -26.55 9.01
CA SER A 150 3.83 -27.03 10.35
C SER A 150 2.71 -27.76 11.10
N SER A 151 1.55 -27.97 10.47
CA SER A 151 0.39 -28.56 11.13
C SER A 151 0.67 -29.99 11.61
N SER A 152 0.27 -30.29 12.86
CA SER A 152 0.27 -31.65 13.42
C SER A 152 -0.68 -32.62 12.68
N ARG A 153 -1.57 -32.11 11.82
CA ARG A 153 -2.41 -32.94 10.94
C ARG A 153 -1.62 -33.64 9.85
N TRP A 154 -0.38 -33.23 9.59
CA TRP A 154 0.54 -33.99 8.75
C TRP A 154 1.06 -35.19 9.53
N CYS A 155 0.57 -36.38 9.18
CA CYS A 155 1.10 -37.64 9.70
C CYS A 155 2.29 -38.08 8.84
N VAL A 156 3.39 -38.48 9.46
CA VAL A 156 4.53 -39.09 8.75
C VAL A 156 4.38 -40.61 8.84
N LEU A 157 4.32 -41.27 7.69
CA LEU A 157 4.23 -42.72 7.55
C LEU A 157 5.63 -43.31 7.29
N PRO A 158 5.81 -44.64 7.40
CA PRO A 158 7.06 -45.30 7.05
C PRO A 158 7.54 -44.93 5.64
N GLY A 159 8.85 -44.73 5.49
CA GLY A 159 9.45 -44.26 4.24
C GLY A 159 9.30 -42.76 4.01
N ASP A 160 9.20 -41.94 5.06
CA ASP A 160 9.14 -40.47 5.01
C ASP A 160 7.99 -39.91 4.15
N ILE A 161 6.85 -40.62 4.15
CA ILE A 161 5.66 -40.19 3.43
C ILE A 161 4.85 -39.27 4.33
N HIS A 162 4.72 -37.99 3.97
CA HIS A 162 3.88 -37.06 4.71
C HIS A 162 2.44 -37.08 4.17
N ARG A 163 1.47 -37.36 5.03
CA ARG A 163 0.05 -37.46 4.66
C ARG A 163 -0.79 -36.44 5.40
N ILE A 164 -1.72 -35.79 4.69
CA ILE A 164 -2.79 -35.00 5.27
C ILE A 164 -4.12 -35.34 4.58
N THR A 165 -5.20 -35.38 5.36
CA THR A 165 -6.56 -35.49 4.82
C THR A 165 -7.25 -34.13 4.90
N GLN A 166 -7.74 -33.64 3.76
CA GLN A 166 -8.53 -32.42 3.64
C GLN A 166 -9.88 -32.74 3.03
N LYS A 167 -10.95 -32.61 3.83
CA LYS A 167 -12.31 -33.05 3.46
C LYS A 167 -12.30 -34.52 3.02
N ARG A 168 -12.57 -34.81 1.74
CA ARG A 168 -12.61 -36.15 1.14
C ARG A 168 -11.35 -36.48 0.31
N LEU A 169 -10.33 -35.64 0.38
CA LEU A 169 -9.08 -35.84 -0.35
C LEU A 169 -7.96 -36.20 0.61
N THR A 170 -7.27 -37.30 0.32
CA THR A 170 -6.02 -37.66 0.98
C THR A 170 -4.87 -37.19 0.10
N VAL A 171 -4.00 -36.35 0.65
CA VAL A 171 -2.81 -35.86 -0.04
C VAL A 171 -1.59 -36.45 0.66
N GLU A 172 -0.72 -37.06 -0.13
CA GLU A 172 0.52 -37.68 0.30
C GLU A 172 1.69 -37.03 -0.44
N ILE A 173 2.75 -36.75 0.29
CA ILE A 173 4.03 -36.29 -0.23
C ILE A 173 4.95 -37.51 -0.14
N VAL A 174 5.28 -38.07 -1.30
CA VAL A 174 6.00 -39.33 -1.44
C VAL A 174 7.43 -39.05 -1.89
N PRO A 175 8.45 -39.56 -1.19
CA PRO A 175 9.83 -39.42 -1.64
C PRO A 175 10.09 -40.26 -2.90
N VAL A 176 10.86 -39.69 -3.83
CA VAL A 176 11.28 -40.29 -5.10
C VAL A 176 12.74 -39.89 -5.34
N GLY A 177 13.66 -40.78 -4.97
CA GLY A 177 15.09 -40.48 -4.98
C GLY A 177 15.42 -39.41 -3.93
N THR A 178 16.02 -38.30 -4.36
CA THR A 178 16.37 -37.15 -3.51
C THR A 178 15.28 -36.07 -3.46
N ALA A 179 14.12 -36.31 -4.08
CA ALA A 179 13.06 -35.32 -4.24
C ALA A 179 11.71 -35.90 -3.80
N PHE A 180 10.65 -35.09 -3.89
CA PHE A 180 9.29 -35.46 -3.48
C PHE A 180 8.29 -35.26 -4.61
N LYS A 181 7.23 -36.08 -4.64
CA LYS A 181 6.07 -35.92 -5.51
C LYS A 181 4.78 -35.94 -4.71
N LEU A 182 3.74 -35.28 -5.23
CA LEU A 182 2.41 -35.32 -4.64
C LEU A 182 1.63 -36.52 -5.17
N ARG A 183 1.08 -37.34 -4.28
CA ARG A 183 0.06 -38.34 -4.57
C ARG A 183 -1.26 -37.89 -3.96
N VAL A 184 -2.28 -37.72 -4.78
CA VAL A 184 -3.63 -37.34 -4.32
C VAL A 184 -4.55 -38.54 -4.51
N ASN A 185 -5.08 -39.05 -3.40
CA ASN A 185 -5.74 -40.34 -3.29
C ASN A 185 -4.85 -41.47 -3.84
N THR A 186 -5.11 -41.96 -5.05
CA THR A 186 -4.34 -43.02 -5.70
C THR A 186 -3.47 -42.52 -6.85
N ARG A 187 -3.54 -41.23 -7.21
CA ARG A 187 -2.87 -40.70 -8.41
C ARG A 187 -1.60 -39.93 -8.06
N MET A 188 -0.49 -40.35 -8.65
CA MET A 188 0.80 -39.66 -8.54
C MET A 188 0.87 -38.48 -9.52
N GLY A 189 1.24 -37.31 -9.02
CA GLY A 189 1.50 -36.11 -9.80
C GLY A 189 2.86 -36.15 -10.51
N LYS A 190 3.01 -35.32 -11.54
CA LYS A 190 4.26 -35.23 -12.32
C LYS A 190 5.27 -34.25 -11.72
N LYS A 191 4.81 -33.21 -11.02
CA LYS A 191 5.66 -32.16 -10.46
C LYS A 191 6.54 -32.74 -9.35
N VAL A 192 7.83 -32.40 -9.41
CA VAL A 192 8.85 -32.80 -8.45
C VAL A 192 9.18 -31.60 -7.57
N PHE A 193 9.41 -31.85 -6.28
CA PHE A 193 9.73 -30.84 -5.28
C PHE A 193 11.06 -31.19 -4.61
N PRO A 194 11.95 -30.21 -4.39
CA PRO A 194 13.26 -30.48 -3.81
C PRO A 194 13.19 -30.79 -2.31
N SER A 195 12.12 -30.38 -1.62
CA SER A 195 11.90 -30.73 -0.21
C SER A 195 10.43 -31.04 0.10
N ALA A 196 10.20 -31.71 1.24
CA ALA A 196 8.86 -31.91 1.77
C ALA A 196 8.18 -30.57 2.11
N LEU A 197 8.93 -29.55 2.52
CA LEU A 197 8.40 -28.21 2.78
C LEU A 197 7.84 -27.57 1.50
N ASP A 198 8.58 -27.63 0.40
CA ASP A 198 8.13 -27.10 -0.90
C ASP A 198 6.91 -27.84 -1.41
N ALA A 199 6.86 -29.16 -1.23
CA ALA A 199 5.70 -29.97 -1.55
C ALA A 199 4.48 -29.57 -0.70
N LYS A 200 4.64 -29.41 0.62
CA LYS A 200 3.56 -28.95 1.52
C LYS A 200 3.08 -27.54 1.14
N ALA A 201 3.99 -26.62 0.84
CA ALA A 201 3.64 -25.28 0.38
C ALA A 201 2.83 -25.34 -0.92
N ASN A 202 3.22 -26.20 -1.87
CA ASN A 202 2.45 -26.38 -3.10
C ASN A 202 1.05 -26.95 -2.85
N VAL A 203 0.89 -27.89 -1.90
CA VAL A 203 -0.44 -28.39 -1.52
C VAL A 203 -1.30 -27.26 -0.96
N PHE A 204 -0.73 -26.36 -0.15
CA PHE A 204 -1.44 -25.18 0.35
C PHE A 204 -1.93 -24.29 -0.80
N GLU A 205 -1.07 -23.98 -1.77
CA GLU A 205 -1.43 -23.19 -2.97
C GLU A 205 -2.60 -23.83 -3.74
N LEU A 206 -2.55 -25.14 -3.97
CA LEU A 206 -3.62 -25.87 -4.67
C LEU A 206 -4.96 -25.81 -3.91
N ILE A 207 -4.92 -25.76 -2.57
CA ILE A 207 -6.11 -25.63 -1.74
C ILE A 207 -6.66 -24.20 -1.80
N GLU A 208 -5.81 -23.18 -1.64
CA GLU A 208 -6.22 -21.77 -1.69
C GLU A 208 -6.84 -21.41 -3.05
N GLN A 209 -6.31 -21.98 -4.15
CA GLN A 209 -6.85 -21.79 -5.49
C GLN A 209 -8.09 -22.65 -5.80
N GLY A 210 -8.47 -23.58 -4.91
CA GLY A 210 -9.54 -24.55 -5.17
C GLY A 210 -9.22 -25.55 -6.30
N THR A 211 -7.97 -25.59 -6.76
CA THR A 211 -7.54 -26.41 -7.91
C THR A 211 -7.02 -27.78 -7.51
N LEU A 212 -7.00 -28.13 -6.23
CA LEU A 212 -6.55 -29.45 -5.76
C LEU A 212 -7.32 -30.60 -6.44
N HIS A 213 -8.62 -30.45 -6.69
CA HIS A 213 -9.41 -31.43 -7.45
C HIS A 213 -9.01 -31.47 -8.94
N ALA A 214 -8.76 -30.31 -9.56
CA ALA A 214 -8.35 -30.21 -10.96
C ALA A 214 -6.91 -30.71 -11.21
N TYR A 215 -6.04 -30.64 -10.20
CA TYR A 215 -4.71 -31.25 -10.24
C TYR A 215 -4.80 -32.76 -10.49
N ILE A 216 -5.87 -33.42 -10.03
CA ILE A 216 -6.17 -34.84 -10.24
C ILE A 216 -6.62 -35.10 -11.70
N SER A 217 -7.34 -34.16 -12.32
CA SER A 217 -7.95 -34.31 -13.65
C SER A 217 -7.03 -33.88 -14.79
N LYS A 218 -6.22 -32.82 -14.65
CA LYS A 218 -5.25 -32.39 -15.69
C LYS A 218 -4.10 -33.37 -15.95
N GLN A 219 -4.01 -34.46 -15.18
CA GLN A 219 -3.12 -35.59 -15.45
C GLN A 219 -3.78 -36.71 -16.28
N VAL A 220 -5.04 -36.53 -16.70
CA VAL A 220 -5.82 -37.38 -17.62
C VAL A 220 -6.21 -36.50 -18.82
N SER A 221 -5.55 -36.51 -19.98
CA SER A 221 -5.53 -37.53 -21.04
C SER A 221 -4.73 -36.91 -22.23
N HIS A 222 -4.23 -37.58 -23.27
CA HIS A 222 -4.58 -38.84 -23.93
C HIS A 222 -3.31 -39.67 -24.20
N ARG A 223 -3.34 -40.98 -23.94
CA ARG A 223 -2.62 -41.92 -24.81
C ARG A 223 -3.61 -42.36 -25.89
N PRO A 224 -3.22 -42.33 -27.18
CA PRO A 224 -4.03 -42.92 -28.24
C PRO A 224 -4.23 -44.42 -28.03
#